data_AF-A0AAU3AEM5-F1
#
_entry.id   AF-A0AAU3AEM5-F1
#
_cell.length_a   1.000
_cell.length_b   1.000
_cell.length_c   1.000
_cell.angle_alpha   90.00
_cell.angle_beta   90.00
_cell.angle_gamma   90.00
#
_symmetry.space_group_name_H-M   'P 1'
#
loop_
_entity.id
_entity.type
_entity.pdbx_description
1 polymer ?
#
loop_
_entity_poly.entity_id
_entity_poly.type
_entity_poly.pdbx_seq_one_letter_code
_entity_poly.pdbx_strand_id
1 'polypeptide(L)' 'MENEELSISNPMSGECFLLVSGAQHVENGTSTTAILYADRGCEEPLSPGLPPRQARDFTISGAPHSVTFG' A
#
# COMPACT_ATOMS: atom_id res chain seq x y z
N MET A 1 -7.78 10.74 -16.29
CA MET A 1 -7.55 10.24 -14.92
C MET A 1 -6.05 10.21 -14.75
N GLU A 2 -5.53 11.08 -13.90
CA GLU A 2 -4.11 11.09 -13.54
C GLU A 2 -3.86 9.84 -12.69
N ASN A 3 -3.02 8.93 -13.19
CA ASN A 3 -2.49 7.84 -12.38
C ASN A 3 -1.46 8.47 -11.44
N GLU A 4 -1.87 8.81 -10.22
CA GLU A 4 -0.95 9.23 -9.18
C GLU A 4 -0.07 8.05 -8.76
N GLU A 5 1.17 8.06 -9.22
CA GLU A 5 2.18 7.08 -8.83
C GLU A 5 2.82 7.53 -7.52
N LEU A 6 2.67 6.73 -6.46
CA LEU A 6 3.41 6.91 -5.22
C LEU A 6 4.59 5.95 -5.19
N SER A 7 5.81 6.49 -5.30
CA SER A 7 7.04 5.71 -5.10
C SER A 7 7.61 5.98 -3.70
N ILE A 8 7.65 4.95 -2.85
CA ILE A 8 8.25 5.04 -1.51
C ILE A 8 9.61 4.33 -1.55
N SER A 9 10.68 5.10 -1.32
CA SER A 9 12.05 4.56 -1.28
C SER A 9 12.53 4.54 0.17
N ASN A 10 12.77 3.33 0.71
CA ASN A 10 13.26 3.09 2.07
C ASN A 10 12.31 3.52 3.20
N PRO A 11 11.10 2.93 3.30
CA PRO A 11 10.17 3.23 4.38
C PRO A 11 10.75 2.80 5.74
N MET A 12 10.60 3.66 6.75
CA MET A 12 10.85 3.24 8.13
C MET A 12 9.77 2.27 8.59
N SER A 13 10.17 1.25 9.35
CA SER A 13 9.23 0.26 9.89
C SER A 13 8.19 0.94 10.78
N GLY A 14 6.91 0.65 10.53
CA GLY A 14 5.79 1.16 11.32
C GLY A 14 5.25 2.55 10.94
N GLU A 15 5.81 3.22 9.93
CA GLU A 15 5.25 4.48 9.43
C GLU A 15 4.03 4.22 8.52
N CYS A 16 2.96 4.99 8.71
CA CYS A 16 1.71 4.89 7.92
C CYS A 16 1.74 5.93 6.80
N PHE A 17 1.79 5.45 5.55
CA PHE A 17 1.79 6.28 4.36
C PHE A 17 0.39 6.34 3.76
N LEU A 18 -0.09 7.55 3.42
CA LEU A 18 -1.43 7.77 2.88
C LEU A 18 -1.44 7.76 1.34
N LEU A 19 -2.41 7.05 0.77
CA LEU A 19 -2.70 6.97 -0.67
C LEU A 19 -3.99 7.78 -0.93
N VAL A 20 -3.83 9.05 -1.29
CA VAL A 20 -4.93 10.06 -1.36
C VAL A 20 -6.08 9.60 -2.27
N SER A 21 -5.77 8.95 -3.37
CA SER A 21 -6.75 8.53 -4.39
C SER A 21 -7.08 7.04 -4.33
N GLY A 22 -6.41 6.31 -3.44
CA GLY A 22 -6.40 4.85 -3.43
C GLY A 22 -5.55 4.29 -4.58
N ALA A 23 -4.90 3.14 -4.36
CA ALA A 23 -4.03 2.54 -5.38
C ALA A 23 -4.72 1.34 -6.06
N GLN A 24 -4.93 1.42 -7.38
CA GLN A 24 -5.42 0.27 -8.17
C GLN A 24 -4.32 -0.74 -8.47
N HIS A 25 -3.05 -0.30 -8.42
CA HIS A 25 -1.88 -1.15 -8.57
C HIS A 25 -0.88 -0.79 -7.48
N VAL A 26 -0.37 -1.80 -6.78
CA VAL A 26 0.66 -1.62 -5.75
C VAL A 26 1.81 -2.57 -6.05
N GLU A 27 3.03 -2.04 -6.10
CA GLU A 27 4.26 -2.81 -6.19
C GLU A 27 5.09 -2.61 -4.91
N ASN A 28 5.38 -3.71 -4.20
CA ASN A 28 6.27 -3.69 -3.06
C ASN A 28 7.72 -3.91 -3.52
N GLY A 29 8.39 -2.84 -3.95
CA GLY A 29 9.80 -2.87 -4.35
C GLY A 29 10.80 -3.07 -3.20
N THR A 30 10.34 -3.28 -1.96
CA THR A 30 11.20 -3.38 -0.77
C THR A 30 11.59 -4.83 -0.45
N SER A 31 12.46 -5.00 0.56
CA SER A 31 12.83 -6.31 1.11
C SER A 31 11.91 -6.79 2.24
N THR A 32 10.86 -6.04 2.57
CA THR A 32 10.00 -6.27 3.74
C THR A 32 8.54 -6.43 3.35
N THR A 33 7.69 -6.94 4.25
CA THR A 33 6.27 -7.13 3.94
C THR A 33 5.55 -5.79 4.06
N ALA A 34 4.78 -5.43 3.04
CA ALA A 34 3.91 -4.26 3.09
C ALA A 34 2.51 -4.68 3.57
N ILE A 35 1.98 -3.99 4.57
CA ILE A 35 0.59 -4.15 5.01
C ILE A 35 -0.21 -3.02 4.39
N LEU A 36 -1.21 -3.38 3.58
CA LEU A 36 -2.09 -2.44 2.90
C LEU A 36 -3.36 -2.29 3.72
N TYR A 37 -3.99 -1.11 3.71
CA TYR A 37 -5.19 -0.83 4.51
C TYR A 37 -6.24 -0.15 3.65
N ALA A 38 -7.51 -0.50 3.88
CA ALA A 38 -8.63 0.09 3.15
C ALA A 38 -8.92 1.54 3.58
N ASP A 39 -8.53 1.90 4.80
CA ASP A 39 -8.77 3.22 5.38
C ASP A 39 -7.58 4.17 5.19
N ARG A 40 -7.79 5.43 5.61
CA ARG A 40 -6.77 6.49 5.66
C ARG A 40 -6.12 6.60 7.05
N GLY A 41 -5.94 5.49 7.75
CA GLY A 41 -5.50 5.48 9.15
C GLY A 41 -4.68 4.28 9.59
N CYS A 42 -4.43 3.31 8.71
CA CYS A 42 -3.75 2.06 9.04
C CYS A 42 -4.45 1.25 10.17
N GLU A 43 -5.79 1.28 10.24
CA GLU A 43 -6.58 0.60 11.29
C GLU A 43 -7.14 -0.76 10.81
N GLU A 44 -7.55 -0.86 9.55
CA GLU A 44 -8.16 -2.05 8.93
C GLU A 44 -7.27 -2.69 7.84
N PRO A 45 -6.37 -3.63 8.20
CA PRO A 45 -5.42 -4.22 7.25
C PRO A 45 -6.10 -5.16 6.26
N LEU A 46 -5.81 -4.94 4.98
CA LEU A 46 -6.10 -5.85 3.88
C LEU A 46 -5.19 -7.08 3.99
N SER A 47 -5.81 -8.21 4.28
CA SER A 47 -5.12 -9.50 4.33
C SER A 47 -5.23 -10.27 3.01
N PRO A 48 -4.21 -11.07 2.64
CA PRO A 48 -2.87 -11.09 3.22
C PRO A 48 -2.08 -9.83 2.84
N GLY A 49 -1.09 -9.47 3.67
CA GLY A 49 -0.11 -8.43 3.34
C GLY A 49 0.65 -8.75 2.05
N LEU A 50 1.23 -7.74 1.42
CA LEU A 50 1.96 -7.85 0.15
C LEU A 50 3.44 -8.21 0.42
N PRO A 51 3.89 -9.42 0.04
CA PRO A 51 5.26 -9.84 0.30
C PRO A 51 6.30 -8.97 -0.41
N PRO A 52 7.57 -9.05 -0.01
CA PRO A 52 8.67 -8.36 -0.69
C PRO A 52 8.71 -8.70 -2.18
N ARG A 53 8.96 -7.68 -3.02
CA ARG A 53 9.09 -7.81 -4.49
C ARG A 53 7.87 -8.42 -5.17
N GLN A 54 6.68 -8.22 -4.60
CA GLN A 54 5.41 -8.64 -5.19
C GLN A 54 4.57 -7.43 -5.57
N ALA A 55 3.68 -7.63 -6.53
CA ALA A 55 2.68 -6.64 -6.93
C ALA A 55 1.27 -7.20 -6.74
N ARG A 56 0.29 -6.31 -6.57
CA ARG A 56 -1.12 -6.66 -6.46
C ARG A 56 -2.01 -5.58 -7.06
N ASP A 57 -2.97 -6.03 -7.85
CA ASP A 57 -4.03 -5.20 -8.41
C ASP A 57 -5.26 -5.18 -7.50
N PHE A 58 -5.94 -4.03 -7.47
CA PHE A 58 -7.16 -3.80 -6.71
C PHE A 58 -8.23 -3.18 -7.62
N THR A 59 -9.49 -3.55 -7.36
CA THR A 59 -10.63 -2.83 -7.92
C THR A 59 -10.80 -1.50 -7.20
N ILE A 60 -11.38 -0.50 -7.86
CA ILE A 60 -11.59 0.84 -7.28
C ILE A 60 -12.29 0.79 -5.91
N SER A 61 -13.27 -0.10 -5.72
CA SER A 61 -14.01 -0.23 -4.46
C SER A 61 -13.23 -0.94 -3.34
N GLY A 62 -12.07 -1.52 -3.64
CA GLY A 62 -11.20 -2.22 -2.69
C GLY A 62 -9.76 -1.71 -2.73
N ALA A 63 -9.52 -0.54 -3.31
CA ALA A 63 -8.20 0.05 -3.42
C ALA A 63 -7.69 0.45 -2.02
N PRO A 64 -6.45 0.07 -1.64
CA PRO A 64 -5.88 0.53 -0.39
C PRO A 64 -5.69 2.04 -0.39
N HIS A 65 -5.93 2.64 0.78
CA HIS A 65 -5.80 4.06 1.04
C HIS A 65 -4.64 4.38 2.00
N SER A 66 -4.03 3.37 2.60
CA SER A 66 -2.78 3.54 3.33
C SER A 66 -1.95 2.27 3.35
N VAL A 67 -0.66 2.40 3.68
CA VAL A 67 0.31 1.31 3.72
C VAL A 67 1.28 1.49 4.88
N THR A 68 1.62 0.39 5.55
CA THR A 68 2.77 0.31 6.47
C THR A 68 3.75 -0.73 5.97
N PHE A 69 5.01 -0.59 6.39
CA PHE A 69 6.07 -1.56 6.10
C PHE A 69 6.56 -2.14 7.43
N GLY A 70 6.67 -3.46 7.49
CA GLY A 70 7.10 -4.22 8.66
C GLY A 70 8.28 -5.09 8.33
#